data_AF-F0W7B5-F1
#
_entry.id   AF-F0W7B5-F1
#
_cell.length_a   1.000
_cell.length_b   1.000
_cell.length_c   1.000
_cell.angle_alpha   90.00
_cell.angle_beta   90.00
_cell.angle_gamma   90.00
#
_symmetry.space_group_name_H-M   'P 1'
#
loop_
_entity.id
_entity.type
_entity.pdbx_description
1 polymer ?
#
loop_
_entity_poly.entity_id
_entity_poly.type
_entity_poly.pdbx_seq_one_letter_code
_entity_poly.pdbx_strand_id
1 'polypeptide(L)'
;MKQILIIFSWSRFQFEDDTNLKQEKLPVIDQTILLALCSDVKSNNPNDDLTREEMMAYIARVLEQPNNWMIQALVDQHTNRLLTPTSLEDVTPAFERMAYVYALAFPPQFALKKDLAERYFALGAVASALELYKELEIWDEVVICYRLLD
;
A
#
# COMPACT_ATOMS: atom_id res chain seq x y z
N MET A 1 -6.72 19.30 32.34
CA MET A 1 -7.71 19.70 31.30
C MET A 1 -7.11 20.52 30.14
N LYS A 2 -5.80 20.47 29.87
CA LYS A 2 -5.16 21.19 28.73
C LYS A 2 -4.51 20.27 27.67
N GLN A 3 -4.50 18.95 27.87
CA GLN A 3 -3.82 17.99 26.98
C GLN A 3 -4.68 17.41 25.85
N ILE A 4 -6.01 17.62 25.86
CA ILE A 4 -6.91 17.15 24.80
C ILE A 4 -6.94 18.10 23.58
N LEU A 5 -6.52 19.36 23.75
CA LEU A 5 -6.57 20.37 22.68
C LEU A 5 -5.47 20.22 21.62
N ILE A 6 -4.37 19.51 21.91
CA ILE A 6 -3.26 19.36 20.95
C ILE A 6 -3.62 18.37 19.83
N ILE A 7 -4.43 17.35 20.13
CA ILE A 7 -4.84 16.34 19.15
C ILE A 7 -5.77 16.96 18.08
N PHE A 8 -6.61 17.93 18.46
CA PHE A 8 -7.43 18.71 17.52
C PHE A 8 -6.67 19.84 16.79
N SER A 9 -5.42 20.14 17.19
CA SER A 9 -4.62 21.19 16.54
C SER A 9 -3.97 20.72 15.23
N TRP A 10 -3.89 19.42 14.98
CA TRP A 10 -3.41 18.87 13.71
C TRP A 10 -4.43 19.04 12.56
N SER A 11 -5.68 19.40 12.88
CA SER A 11 -6.69 19.77 11.89
C SER A 11 -6.43 21.14 11.23
N ARG A 12 -5.34 21.84 11.59
CA ARG A 12 -5.06 23.21 11.16
C ARG A 12 -3.62 23.45 10.70
N PHE A 13 -3.03 22.51 9.98
CA PHE A 13 -1.98 22.89 9.01
C PHE A 13 -2.68 23.18 7.67
N GLN A 14 -3.34 24.33 7.58
CA GLN A 14 -3.83 24.84 6.30
C GLN A 14 -2.62 25.44 5.60
N PHE A 15 -2.00 24.68 4.69
CA PHE A 15 -1.36 25.32 3.55
C PHE A 15 -2.46 26.13 2.87
N GLU A 16 -2.23 27.44 2.72
CA GLU A 16 -3.15 28.36 2.08
C GLU A 16 -3.04 28.14 0.56
N ASP A 17 -3.43 26.94 0.11
CA ASP A 17 -3.42 26.57 -1.29
C ASP A 17 -4.79 26.88 -1.90
N ASP A 18 -4.74 27.61 -3.01
CA ASP A 18 -5.86 28.13 -3.76
C ASP A 18 -7.06 27.18 -3.81
N THR A 19 -8.17 27.65 -3.24
CA THR A 19 -9.43 26.94 -2.96
C THR A 19 -10.23 26.52 -4.19
N ASN A 20 -9.60 26.02 -5.26
CA ASN A 20 -10.31 25.49 -6.43
C ASN A 20 -9.51 24.47 -7.28
N LEU A 21 -8.53 23.77 -6.71
CA LEU A 21 -8.06 22.53 -7.34
C LEU A 21 -9.04 21.42 -6.97
N LYS A 22 -9.90 21.01 -7.91
CA LYS A 22 -10.69 19.79 -7.78
C LYS A 22 -9.71 18.66 -7.49
N GLN A 23 -9.59 18.22 -6.24
CA GLN A 23 -8.76 17.07 -5.89
C GLN A 23 -9.35 15.86 -6.60
N GLU A 24 -8.71 15.47 -7.70
CA GLU A 24 -9.12 14.29 -8.45
C GLU A 24 -8.98 13.04 -7.56
N LYS A 25 -9.81 12.04 -7.85
CA LYS A 25 -9.73 10.77 -7.13
C LYS A 25 -8.40 10.09 -7.45
N LEU A 26 -7.54 9.92 -6.46
CA LEU A 26 -6.29 9.19 -6.61
C LEU A 26 -6.62 7.74 -6.97
N PRO A 27 -5.98 7.20 -8.02
CA PRO A 27 -6.11 5.79 -8.35
C PRO A 27 -5.48 4.94 -7.24
N VAL A 28 -5.96 3.70 -7.12
CA VAL A 28 -5.52 2.72 -6.13
C VAL A 28 -3.99 2.50 -6.18
N ILE A 29 -3.40 2.58 -7.37
CA ILE A 29 -1.95 2.44 -7.56
C ILE A 29 -1.16 3.58 -6.89
N ASP A 30 -1.60 4.82 -7.04
CA ASP A 30 -0.92 5.99 -6.44
C ASP A 30 -1.05 5.95 -4.92
N GLN A 31 -2.23 5.58 -4.41
CA GLN A 31 -2.42 5.34 -2.98
C GLN A 31 -1.47 4.23 -2.47
N THR A 32 -1.25 3.17 -3.25
CA THR A 32 -0.31 2.10 -2.91
C THR A 32 1.14 2.59 -2.91
N ILE A 33 1.52 3.42 -3.87
CA ILE A 33 2.87 4.02 -3.94
C ILE A 33 3.12 4.90 -2.71
N LEU A 34 2.15 5.75 -2.32
CA LEU A 34 2.27 6.59 -1.12
C LEU A 34 2.47 5.75 0.15
N LEU A 35 1.75 4.62 0.28
CA LEU A 35 1.92 3.71 1.41
C LEU A 35 3.25 2.95 1.35
N ALA A 36 3.75 2.61 0.16
CA ALA A 36 5.06 2.02 -0.01
C ALA A 36 6.16 2.98 0.46
N LEU A 37 6.10 4.26 0.04
CA LEU A 37 7.00 5.31 0.51
C LEU A 37 6.93 5.48 2.03
N CYS A 38 5.73 5.46 2.61
CA CYS A 38 5.54 5.48 4.06
C CYS A 38 6.22 4.28 4.75
N SER A 39 6.17 3.09 4.15
CA SER A 39 6.87 1.92 4.67
C SER A 39 8.39 1.99 4.51
N ASP A 40 8.89 2.61 3.44
CA ASP A 40 10.32 2.81 3.20
C ASP A 40 10.92 3.82 4.17
N VAL A 41 10.25 4.96 4.39
CA VAL A 41 10.65 5.96 5.39
C VAL A 41 10.73 5.31 6.77
N LYS A 42 9.73 4.50 7.14
CA LYS A 42 9.73 3.74 8.39
C LYS A 42 10.89 2.74 8.50
N SER A 43 11.28 2.10 7.39
CA SER A 43 12.33 1.07 7.42
C SER A 43 13.74 1.65 7.43
N ASN A 44 13.93 2.82 6.83
CA ASN A 44 15.25 3.42 6.60
C ASN A 44 15.61 4.51 7.62
N ASN A 45 14.65 4.97 8.43
CA ASN A 45 14.87 6.04 9.40
C ASN A 45 14.60 5.59 10.85
N PRO A 46 15.24 6.22 11.84
CA PRO A 46 14.96 5.98 13.26
C PRO A 46 13.52 6.39 13.65
N ASN A 47 13.01 5.79 14.72
CA ASN A 47 11.68 6.08 15.27
C ASN A 47 11.69 7.41 16.05
N ASP A 48 11.59 8.52 15.32
CA ASP A 48 11.56 9.88 15.86
C ASP A 48 10.26 10.60 15.50
N ASP A 49 9.96 11.72 16.17
CA ASP A 49 8.75 12.50 15.89
C ASP A 49 8.74 13.05 14.45
N LEU A 50 9.91 13.39 13.90
CA LEU A 50 10.02 13.89 12.52
C LEU A 50 9.57 12.85 11.49
N THR A 51 9.94 11.58 11.68
CA THR A 51 9.54 10.51 10.75
C THR A 51 8.06 10.19 10.88
N ARG A 52 7.47 10.36 12.06
CA ARG A 52 6.01 10.30 12.25
C ARG A 52 5.31 11.38 11.44
N GLU A 53 5.82 12.61 11.44
CA GLU A 53 5.21 13.70 10.67
C GLU A 53 5.39 13.56 9.16
N GLU A 54 6.51 13.03 8.71
CA GLU A 54 6.69 12.71 7.29
C GLU A 54 5.71 11.61 6.85
N MET A 55 5.58 10.55 7.65
CA MET A 55 4.64 9.45 7.39
C MET A 55 3.18 9.89 7.44
N MET A 56 2.80 10.79 8.36
CA MET A 56 1.41 11.25 8.48
C MET A 56 0.96 12.01 7.24
N ALA A 57 1.86 12.73 6.55
CA ALA A 57 1.52 13.48 5.36
C ALA A 57 1.06 12.54 4.23
N TYR A 58 1.77 11.43 4.04
CA TYR A 58 1.38 10.40 3.07
C TYR A 58 0.06 9.72 3.46
N ILE A 59 -0.12 9.38 4.74
CA ILE A 59 -1.30 8.70 5.23
C ILE A 59 -2.55 9.60 5.14
N ALA A 60 -2.43 10.88 5.51
CA ALA A 60 -3.52 11.84 5.44
C ALA A 60 -4.07 11.94 4.01
N ARG A 61 -3.20 11.98 3.01
CA ARG A 61 -3.59 12.04 1.60
C ARG A 61 -4.41 10.82 1.14
N VAL A 62 -4.08 9.64 1.65
CA VAL A 62 -4.79 8.38 1.36
C VAL A 62 -6.12 8.31 2.12
N LEU A 63 -6.16 8.78 3.37
CA LEU A 63 -7.36 8.82 4.21
C LEU A 63 -8.46 9.74 3.67
N GLU A 64 -8.11 10.78 2.91
CA GLU A 64 -9.10 11.63 2.24
C GLU A 64 -10.00 10.87 1.26
N GLN A 65 -9.55 9.72 0.74
CA GLN A 65 -10.23 8.99 -0.34
C GLN A 65 -10.16 7.45 -0.17
N PRO A 66 -10.90 6.87 0.78
CA PRO A 66 -10.92 5.42 0.99
C PRO A 66 -11.69 4.71 -0.14
N ASN A 67 -10.96 4.28 -1.17
CA ASN A 67 -11.55 3.60 -2.33
C ASN A 67 -11.37 2.07 -2.30
N ASN A 68 -10.45 1.55 -1.47
CA ASN A 68 -10.14 0.13 -1.37
C ASN A 68 -9.94 -0.28 0.10
N TRP A 69 -10.68 -1.29 0.54
CA TRP A 69 -10.62 -1.81 1.92
C TRP A 69 -9.24 -2.37 2.29
N MET A 70 -8.49 -2.89 1.31
CA MET A 70 -7.14 -3.43 1.53
C MET A 70 -6.11 -2.31 1.75
N ILE A 71 -6.27 -1.19 1.04
CA ILE A 71 -5.50 0.03 1.30
C ILE A 71 -5.85 0.58 2.67
N GLN A 72 -7.13 0.60 3.04
CA GLN A 72 -7.57 1.04 4.36
C GLN A 72 -6.97 0.18 5.48
N ALA A 73 -6.87 -1.14 5.29
CA ALA A 73 -6.23 -2.03 6.26
C ALA A 73 -4.73 -1.76 6.41
N LEU A 74 -4.04 -1.43 5.30
CA LEU A 74 -2.62 -1.06 5.33
C LEU A 74 -2.42 0.29 6.01
N VAL A 75 -3.27 1.28 5.73
CA VAL A 75 -3.30 2.56 6.45
C VAL A 75 -3.47 2.32 7.94
N ASP A 76 -4.43 1.48 8.34
CA ASP A 76 -4.71 1.15 9.74
C ASP A 76 -3.50 0.50 10.43
N GLN A 77 -2.76 -0.36 9.72
CA GLN A 77 -1.49 -0.92 10.21
C GLN A 77 -0.44 0.17 10.46
N HIS A 78 -0.34 1.16 9.57
CA HIS A 78 0.57 2.27 9.72
C HIS A 78 0.12 3.21 10.85
N THR A 79 -1.16 3.51 11.00
CA THR A 79 -1.68 4.41 12.05
C THR A 79 -1.63 3.78 13.44
N ASN A 80 -2.04 2.51 13.60
CA ASN A 80 -2.05 1.83 14.89
C ASN A 80 -0.65 1.68 15.50
N ARG A 81 0.39 1.61 14.67
CA ARG A 81 1.78 1.59 15.14
C ARG A 81 2.38 2.98 15.40
N LEU A 82 1.85 4.03 14.78
CA LEU A 82 2.32 5.41 14.99
C LEU A 82 1.69 6.05 16.23
N LEU A 83 0.45 5.68 16.56
CA LEU A 83 -0.36 6.30 17.62
C LEU A 83 -0.19 5.62 18.99
N THR A 84 0.20 4.34 19.02
CA THR A 84 0.40 3.59 20.25
C THR A 84 1.45 2.49 20.04
N PRO A 85 2.51 2.38 20.86
CA PRO A 85 3.25 1.13 21.00
C PRO A 85 2.36 0.17 21.78
N THR A 86 1.23 -0.24 21.20
CA THR A 86 0.34 -1.20 21.84
C THR A 86 1.14 -2.48 21.98
N SER A 87 1.20 -2.97 23.22
CA SER A 87 1.76 -4.26 23.55
C SER A 87 1.23 -5.31 22.57
N LEU A 88 2.05 -6.32 22.27
CA LEU A 88 1.73 -7.45 21.41
C LEU A 88 0.51 -8.29 21.90
N GLU A 89 -0.21 -7.79 22.91
CA GLU A 89 -1.24 -8.46 23.69
C GLU A 89 -2.63 -8.37 23.05
N ASP A 90 -2.90 -7.36 22.20
CA ASP A 90 -4.20 -7.18 21.51
C ASP A 90 -4.23 -7.73 20.07
N VAL A 91 -3.23 -8.53 19.68
CA VAL A 91 -3.22 -9.17 18.36
C VAL A 91 -4.08 -10.43 18.42
N THR A 92 -5.20 -10.44 17.69
CA THR A 92 -6.02 -11.65 17.52
C THR A 92 -5.15 -12.82 17.02
N PRO A 93 -5.24 -14.00 17.66
CA PRO A 93 -4.37 -15.12 17.35
C PRO A 93 -4.48 -15.49 15.86
N ALA A 94 -3.36 -15.96 15.27
CA ALA A 94 -3.27 -16.19 13.83
C ALA A 94 -4.38 -17.12 13.30
N PHE A 95 -4.81 -18.09 14.10
CA PHE A 95 -5.90 -19.01 13.76
C PHE A 95 -7.25 -18.30 13.58
N GLU A 96 -7.60 -17.35 14.46
CA GLU A 96 -8.84 -16.57 14.35
C GLU A 96 -8.81 -15.65 13.14
N ARG A 97 -7.66 -15.04 12.83
CA ARG A 97 -7.48 -14.25 11.62
C ARG A 97 -7.58 -15.10 10.34
N MET A 98 -7.03 -16.32 10.37
CA MET A 98 -7.06 -17.25 9.24
C MET A 98 -8.50 -17.65 8.87
N ALA A 99 -9.40 -17.75 9.85
CA ALA A 99 -10.81 -18.09 9.61
C ALA A 99 -11.52 -17.11 8.66
N TYR A 100 -11.10 -15.84 8.65
CA TYR A 100 -11.68 -14.80 7.81
C TYR A 100 -10.94 -14.57 6.49
N VAL A 101 -9.88 -15.33 6.18
CA VAL A 101 -9.10 -15.15 4.94
C VAL A 101 -9.97 -15.28 3.69
N TYR A 102 -10.95 -16.20 3.71
CA TYR A 102 -11.88 -16.39 2.60
C TYR A 102 -13.01 -15.35 2.53
N ALA A 103 -13.21 -14.55 3.59
CA ALA A 103 -14.18 -13.45 3.58
C ALA A 103 -13.64 -12.23 2.81
N LEU A 104 -12.32 -12.18 2.59
CA LEU A 104 -11.69 -11.16 1.78
C LEU A 104 -11.84 -11.53 0.30
N ALA A 105 -12.26 -10.58 -0.53
CA ALA A 105 -12.32 -10.75 -1.99
C ALA A 105 -10.92 -10.69 -2.61
N PHE A 106 -9.99 -11.50 -2.11
CA PHE A 106 -8.63 -11.55 -2.61
C PHE A 106 -8.59 -12.34 -3.93
N PRO A 107 -7.99 -11.79 -5.01
CA PRO A 107 -7.88 -12.50 -6.26
C PRO A 107 -7.02 -13.78 -6.07
N PRO A 108 -7.27 -14.85 -6.85
CA PRO A 108 -6.47 -16.05 -6.76
C PRO A 108 -5.01 -15.76 -7.12
N GLN A 109 -4.07 -16.48 -6.49
CA GLN A 109 -2.63 -16.28 -6.66
C GLN A 109 -2.20 -16.32 -8.14
N PHE A 110 -2.85 -17.17 -8.94
CA PHE A 110 -2.64 -17.25 -10.39
C PHE A 110 -2.89 -15.91 -11.09
N ALA A 111 -4.02 -15.25 -10.79
CA ALA A 111 -4.39 -13.98 -11.42
C ALA A 111 -3.38 -12.89 -11.06
N LEU A 112 -2.93 -12.83 -9.80
CA LEU A 112 -1.93 -11.86 -9.36
C LEU A 112 -0.57 -12.06 -10.05
N LYS A 113 -0.09 -13.30 -10.12
CA LYS A 113 1.18 -13.59 -10.81
C LYS A 113 1.08 -13.26 -12.29
N LYS A 114 -0.06 -13.53 -12.92
CA LYS A 114 -0.29 -13.19 -14.34
C LYS A 114 -0.27 -11.67 -14.56
N ASP A 115 -1.03 -10.90 -13.78
CA ASP A 115 -1.04 -9.43 -13.87
C ASP A 115 0.36 -8.83 -13.66
N LEU A 116 1.14 -9.42 -12.76
CA LEU A 116 2.52 -9.01 -12.51
C LEU A 116 3.40 -9.29 -13.75
N ALA A 117 3.31 -10.49 -14.32
CA ALA A 117 4.05 -10.86 -15.52
C ALA A 117 3.69 -9.97 -16.72
N GLU A 118 2.41 -9.64 -16.91
CA GLU A 118 1.94 -8.70 -17.94
C GLU A 118 2.56 -7.31 -17.76
N ARG A 119 2.64 -6.81 -16.52
CA ARG A 119 3.29 -5.53 -16.23
C ARG A 119 4.79 -5.55 -16.48
N TYR A 120 5.50 -6.62 -16.11
CA TYR A 120 6.92 -6.76 -16.42
C TYR A 120 7.18 -6.83 -17.92
N PHE A 121 6.31 -7.52 -18.65
CA PHE A 121 6.38 -7.56 -20.10
C PHE A 121 6.17 -6.17 -20.72
N ALA A 122 5.16 -5.42 -20.27
CA ALA A 122 4.90 -4.05 -20.72
C ALA A 122 6.06 -3.07 -20.43
N LEU A 123 6.79 -3.29 -19.34
CA LEU A 123 7.99 -2.52 -18.98
C LEU A 123 9.25 -2.93 -19.76
N GLY A 124 9.19 -4.00 -20.56
CA GLY A 124 10.35 -4.55 -21.28
C GLY A 124 11.27 -5.41 -20.41
N ALA A 125 10.89 -5.74 -19.18
CA ALA A 125 11.61 -6.67 -18.32
C ALA A 125 11.30 -8.13 -18.71
N VAL A 126 11.63 -8.50 -19.96
CA VAL A 126 11.17 -9.74 -20.59
C VAL A 126 11.69 -10.99 -19.88
N ALA A 127 12.91 -10.95 -19.33
CA ALA A 127 13.47 -12.08 -18.57
C ALA A 127 12.67 -12.39 -17.30
N SER A 128 12.29 -11.37 -16.52
CA SER A 128 11.48 -11.54 -15.30
C SER A 128 10.05 -11.97 -15.63
N ALA A 129 9.47 -11.45 -16.71
CA ALA A 129 8.15 -11.91 -17.18
C ALA A 129 8.18 -13.38 -17.62
N LEU A 130 9.22 -13.81 -18.33
CA LEU A 130 9.41 -15.18 -18.80
C LEU A 130 9.44 -16.20 -17.66
N GLU A 131 10.13 -15.90 -16.55
CA GLU A 131 10.18 -16.77 -15.38
C GLU A 131 8.79 -17.01 -14.79
N LEU A 132 7.99 -15.94 -14.65
CA LEU A 132 6.62 -16.04 -14.15
C LEU A 132 5.69 -16.80 -15.10
N TYR A 133 5.80 -16.57 -16.41
CA TYR A 133 4.98 -17.31 -17.38
C TYR A 133 5.30 -18.81 -17.40
N LYS A 134 6.56 -19.20 -17.15
CA LYS A 134 6.94 -20.60 -16.97
C LYS A 134 6.35 -21.21 -15.69
N GLU A 135 6.42 -20.48 -14.57
CA GLU A 135 5.79 -20.93 -13.32
C GLU A 135 4.27 -21.12 -13.45
N LEU A 136 3.62 -20.27 -14.26
CA LEU A 136 2.19 -20.34 -14.53
C LEU A 136 1.82 -21.28 -15.68
N GLU A 137 2.81 -21.90 -16.34
CA GLU A 137 2.65 -22.78 -17.51
C GLU A 137 1.86 -22.13 -18.67
N ILE A 138 2.01 -20.81 -18.86
CA ILE A 138 1.37 -20.06 -19.96
C ILE A 138 2.30 -20.08 -21.18
N TRP A 139 2.28 -21.20 -21.90
CA TRP A 139 3.23 -21.48 -22.97
C TRP A 139 3.14 -20.51 -24.15
N ASP A 140 1.96 -19.94 -24.44
CA ASP A 140 1.78 -18.97 -25.52
C ASP A 140 2.65 -17.72 -25.29
N GLU A 141 2.61 -17.16 -24.08
CA GLU A 141 3.41 -15.99 -23.69
C GLU A 141 4.90 -16.33 -23.57
N VAL A 142 5.24 -17.55 -23.11
CA VAL A 142 6.64 -18.02 -23.05
C VAL A 142 7.29 -18.01 -24.43
N VAL A 143 6.59 -18.50 -25.46
CA VAL A 143 7.10 -18.49 -26.84
C VAL A 143 7.29 -17.06 -27.35
N ILE A 144 6.37 -16.14 -27.01
CA ILE A 144 6.49 -14.73 -27.37
C ILE A 144 7.73 -14.10 -26.70
N CYS A 145 7.92 -14.32 -25.40
CA CYS A 145 9.08 -13.84 -24.67
C CYS A 145 10.40 -14.36 -25.24
N TYR A 146 10.47 -15.64 -25.64
CA TYR A 146 11.67 -16.20 -26.27
C TYR A 146 11.99 -15.54 -27.61
N ARG A 147 10.98 -15.30 -28.45
CA ARG A 147 11.17 -14.60 -29.74
C ARG A 147 11.65 -13.15 -29.60
N LEU A 148 11.40 -12.52 -28.45
CA LEU A 148 11.84 -11.14 -28.16
C LEU A 148 13.23 -11.09 -27.52
N LEU A 149 13.72 -12.21 -26.99
CA LEU A 149 15.05 -12.35 -26.41
C LEU A 149 16.11 -12.77 -27.44
N ASP A 150 15.68 -13.36 -28.56
CA ASP A 150 16.50 -13.62 -29.76
C ASP A 150 16.79 -12.33 -30.54
#